data_AF-A0A1Y6EXF2-F1
#
_entry.id   AF-A0A1Y6EXF2-F1
#
_cell.length_a   1.000
_cell.length_b   1.000
_cell.length_c   1.000
_cell.angle_alpha   90.00
_cell.angle_beta   90.00
_cell.angle_gamma   90.00
#
_symmetry.space_group_name_H-M   'P 1'
#
loop_
_entity.id
_entity.type
_entity.pdbx_description
1 polymer ?
#
loop_
_entity_poly.entity_id
_entity_poly.type
_entity_poly.pdbx_seq_one_letter_code
_entity_poly.pdbx_strand_id
1 'polypeptide(L)'
;MKIFVHGTLAAAVVVALSGTAQADTFQFTEIETPENLRNLIPAAINNSGQVAAVGRFPKDIEIRPEWITPELRRQAGIPQDTDDEVVESITDAQYDRLIPLLEDRFNSNLRNQRIGTNRAVISNGTTEVLQFFNDTDPATPELENAVESSLYQLNENGVYVGYGSAPYRPLVHTYTTEVDGEDVEVEETFFERDFISRGVWYWDGQLKTVEPPEQAQLGGESAILDINENNLAVGYASVGVSPSAQEDIDNCTEETDAVETRPDYACVWNLWYQRQGSLITYLRSSQFDRTQITGNNSIYDVHAFMWQLDANGDVISATDLGTLGERDAEDDDLDYSSYAYAVNNNGVAVGQSWTYYNGNTGIRVKMPVYFQDGEALPITVDERYRWGAAVDINDNGLVVGYVKRLVNDTLRDVPFMYDLGSAEPELVELDSFFIGSAAVVTAVNNSGVIVGSAEVEATISGNRRRAGFMMDTTADNMEMINLNDTIRCDTDYFIVSAEDINDNGQVLATALVNVNYTDENGNQQIRTDTKTLKLDPTGGEINNCQQEQGLVERSGASTGLFSAFGMLLIGGLITIRRKFFN
;
A
#
# COMPACT_ATOMS: atom_id res chain seq x y z
N MET A 1 12.87 -38.76 10.87
CA MET A 1 14.31 -38.73 10.57
C MET A 1 14.60 -37.31 10.13
N LYS A 2 15.13 -36.47 11.02
CA LYS A 2 15.27 -35.01 10.80
C LYS A 2 16.58 -34.76 10.05
N ILE A 3 16.49 -34.32 8.81
CA ILE A 3 17.64 -33.90 8.02
C ILE A 3 17.75 -32.38 8.23
N PHE A 4 18.65 -31.98 9.12
CA PHE A 4 19.09 -30.60 9.21
C PHE A 4 19.95 -30.30 7.99
N VAL A 5 19.47 -29.46 7.09
CA VAL A 5 20.30 -28.85 6.05
C VAL A 5 20.78 -27.52 6.60
N HIS A 6 21.97 -27.52 7.20
CA HIS A 6 22.75 -26.30 7.40
C HIS A 6 23.51 -26.02 6.12
N GLY A 7 23.34 -24.82 5.56
CA GLY A 7 24.17 -24.38 4.44
C GLY A 7 23.61 -23.23 3.63
N THR A 8 23.26 -22.11 4.26
CA THR A 8 23.22 -20.81 3.57
C THR A 8 24.45 -20.02 4.00
N LEU A 9 25.24 -19.62 3.01
CA LEU A 9 26.39 -18.75 3.18
C LEU A 9 25.84 -17.34 3.45
N ALA A 10 25.44 -17.05 4.69
CA ALA A 10 25.00 -15.72 5.07
C ALA A 10 26.18 -14.74 4.92
N ALA A 11 26.06 -13.78 4.01
CA ALA A 11 26.99 -12.66 3.95
C ALA A 11 26.71 -11.77 5.17
N ALA A 12 27.36 -12.06 6.30
CA ALA A 12 27.37 -11.14 7.42
C ALA A 12 27.97 -9.80 6.95
N VAL A 13 27.16 -8.75 6.91
CA VAL A 13 27.63 -7.39 6.63
C VAL A 13 28.37 -6.90 7.87
N VAL A 14 29.68 -7.17 7.93
CA VAL A 14 30.54 -6.65 9.00
C VAL A 14 30.82 -5.18 8.70
N VAL A 15 30.12 -4.28 9.39
CA VAL A 15 30.43 -2.84 9.37
C VAL A 15 31.71 -2.62 10.17
N ALA A 16 32.85 -2.43 9.49
CA ALA A 16 34.10 -1.99 10.11
C ALA A 16 34.23 -0.45 10.00
N LEU A 17 34.75 0.20 11.03
CA LEU A 17 35.06 1.64 11.02
C LEU A 17 36.58 1.83 10.97
N SER A 18 37.16 2.14 9.81
CA SER A 18 38.60 2.43 9.67
C SER A 18 38.93 3.28 8.43
N GLY A 19 39.29 4.54 8.64
CA GLY A 19 39.53 5.49 7.56
C GLY A 19 40.80 5.25 6.72
N THR A 20 40.62 4.80 5.47
CA THR A 20 41.43 5.19 4.28
C THR A 20 40.66 4.84 3.00
N ALA A 21 40.27 5.81 2.17
CA ALA A 21 39.70 5.64 0.80
C ALA A 21 39.00 4.28 0.54
N GLN A 22 37.76 4.14 1.04
CA GLN A 22 37.06 2.87 1.16
C GLN A 22 35.86 2.76 0.21
N ALA A 23 35.48 1.53 -0.13
CA ALA A 23 34.25 1.25 -0.87
C ALA A 23 33.03 1.56 0.02
N ASP A 24 31.94 2.06 -0.56
CA ASP A 24 30.67 2.27 0.12
C ASP A 24 30.09 0.94 0.58
N THR A 25 29.34 0.89 1.69
CA THR A 25 28.70 -0.34 2.21
C THR A 25 27.80 -1.02 1.16
N PHE A 26 27.11 -0.24 0.33
CA PHE A 26 26.32 -0.71 -0.80
C PHE A 26 26.74 -0.04 -2.11
N GLN A 27 26.71 -0.83 -3.19
CA GLN A 27 26.53 -0.30 -4.54
C GLN A 27 25.04 -0.36 -4.88
N PHE A 28 24.57 0.51 -5.78
CA PHE A 28 23.17 0.50 -6.19
C PHE A 28 23.01 0.44 -7.70
N THR A 29 21.90 -0.17 -8.13
CA THR A 29 21.41 -0.16 -9.50
C THR A 29 19.97 0.35 -9.50
N GLU A 30 19.63 1.32 -10.37
CA GLU A 30 18.23 1.71 -10.58
C GLU A 30 17.52 0.60 -11.38
N ILE A 31 16.35 0.18 -10.89
CA ILE A 31 15.42 -0.63 -11.69
C ILE A 31 14.66 0.33 -12.61
N GLU A 32 14.79 0.12 -13.92
CA GLU A 32 14.26 1.02 -14.94
C GLU A 32 12.74 1.18 -14.82
N THR A 33 12.28 2.43 -14.68
CA THR A 33 10.86 2.74 -14.70
C THR A 33 10.31 2.56 -16.12
N PRO A 34 9.26 1.75 -16.35
CA PRO A 34 8.66 1.58 -17.68
C PRO A 34 8.30 2.92 -18.33
N GLU A 35 8.50 3.03 -19.64
CA GLU A 35 8.36 4.31 -20.37
C GLU A 35 6.96 4.92 -20.29
N ASN A 36 5.92 4.12 -20.06
CA ASN A 36 4.54 4.59 -19.92
C ASN A 36 4.17 4.99 -18.47
N LEU A 37 5.08 4.82 -17.50
CA LEU A 37 4.86 5.15 -16.10
C LEU A 37 5.81 6.27 -15.65
N ARG A 38 5.41 7.05 -14.64
CA ARG A 38 6.28 8.11 -14.08
C ARG A 38 7.11 7.61 -12.91
N ASN A 39 6.51 6.78 -12.06
CA ASN A 39 7.09 6.34 -10.81
C ASN A 39 7.16 4.82 -10.77
N LEU A 40 8.20 4.28 -10.14
CA LEU A 40 8.31 2.87 -9.83
C LEU A 40 8.60 2.72 -8.34
N ILE A 41 7.72 2.01 -7.64
CA ILE A 41 7.79 1.79 -6.20
C ILE A 41 8.00 0.30 -5.98
N PRO A 42 9.08 -0.13 -5.29
CA PRO A 42 9.33 -1.53 -5.05
C PRO A 42 8.31 -2.15 -4.09
N ALA A 43 8.13 -3.47 -4.22
CA ALA A 43 7.32 -4.25 -3.28
C ALA A 43 8.12 -5.39 -2.65
N ALA A 44 8.88 -6.14 -3.46
CA ALA A 44 9.65 -7.28 -2.99
C ALA A 44 10.80 -7.70 -3.92
N ILE A 45 11.78 -8.43 -3.37
CA ILE A 45 12.94 -9.00 -4.05
C ILE A 45 13.25 -10.43 -3.55
N ASN A 46 13.46 -11.38 -4.46
CA ASN A 46 13.91 -12.72 -4.10
C ASN A 46 15.44 -12.90 -4.22
N ASN A 47 15.98 -14.04 -3.80
CA ASN A 47 17.42 -14.31 -3.84
C ASN A 47 17.98 -14.46 -5.26
N SER A 48 17.13 -14.68 -6.26
CA SER A 48 17.53 -14.65 -7.68
C SER A 48 17.63 -13.22 -8.23
N GLY A 49 17.24 -12.20 -7.46
CA GLY A 49 17.24 -10.80 -7.86
C GLY A 49 16.05 -10.40 -8.73
N GLN A 50 15.01 -11.22 -8.78
CA GLN A 50 13.73 -10.86 -9.38
C GLN A 50 13.01 -9.88 -8.45
N VAL A 51 12.29 -8.93 -9.04
CA VAL A 51 11.64 -7.84 -8.30
C VAL A 51 10.17 -7.76 -8.66
N ALA A 52 9.33 -7.63 -7.64
CA ALA A 52 7.96 -7.16 -7.74
C ALA A 52 7.91 -5.66 -7.42
N ALA A 53 7.16 -4.89 -8.20
CA ALA A 53 7.01 -3.46 -8.03
C ALA A 53 5.61 -2.98 -8.44
N VAL A 54 5.29 -1.76 -8.03
CA VAL A 54 4.10 -1.02 -8.42
C VAL A 54 4.54 0.21 -9.20
N GLY A 55 4.23 0.20 -10.49
CA GLY A 55 4.37 1.40 -11.31
C GLY A 55 3.17 2.31 -11.07
N ARG A 56 3.43 3.62 -10.92
CA ARG A 56 2.39 4.60 -10.62
C ARG A 56 2.42 5.78 -11.57
N PHE A 57 1.24 6.36 -11.76
CA PHE A 57 1.03 7.55 -12.58
C PHE A 57 1.30 7.21 -14.06
N PRO A 58 0.34 6.53 -14.72
CA PRO A 58 0.44 6.27 -16.15
C PRO A 58 0.47 7.59 -16.94
N LYS A 59 1.11 7.56 -18.12
CA LYS A 59 1.35 8.73 -18.97
C LYS A 59 0.61 8.68 -20.30
N ASP A 60 -0.02 7.56 -20.60
CA ASP A 60 -0.61 7.18 -21.89
C ASP A 60 -2.09 6.78 -21.79
N ILE A 61 -2.77 7.22 -20.73
CA ILE A 61 -4.21 7.00 -20.55
C ILE A 61 -5.03 7.88 -21.49
N GLU A 62 -5.94 7.27 -22.25
CA GLU A 62 -6.98 7.98 -22.99
C GLU A 62 -8.02 8.56 -22.02
N ILE A 63 -8.17 9.88 -22.07
CA ILE A 63 -9.12 10.61 -21.24
C ILE A 63 -10.24 11.13 -22.13
N ARG A 64 -11.47 10.68 -21.87
CA ARG A 64 -12.67 11.05 -22.64
C ARG A 64 -13.39 12.22 -21.97
N PRO A 65 -13.38 13.44 -22.57
CA PRO A 65 -13.99 14.63 -21.96
C PRO A 65 -15.48 14.48 -21.67
N GLU A 66 -16.20 13.73 -22.50
CA GLU A 66 -17.62 13.38 -22.35
C GLU A 66 -17.90 12.52 -21.11
N TRP A 67 -16.89 11.80 -20.61
CA TRP A 67 -16.95 11.00 -19.38
C TRP A 67 -16.46 11.77 -18.16
N ILE A 68 -16.29 13.08 -18.27
CA ILE A 68 -15.83 13.93 -17.16
C ILE A 68 -16.82 15.07 -16.93
N THR A 69 -17.32 15.13 -15.71
CA THR A 69 -18.23 16.20 -15.28
C THR A 69 -17.62 17.59 -15.50
N PRO A 70 -18.45 18.60 -15.86
CA PRO A 70 -17.98 19.97 -16.05
C PRO A 70 -17.19 20.55 -14.86
N GLU A 71 -17.57 20.14 -13.65
CA GLU A 71 -16.88 20.52 -12.41
C GLU A 71 -15.43 20.05 -12.39
N LEU A 72 -15.18 18.76 -12.66
CA LEU A 72 -13.83 18.19 -12.63
C LEU A 72 -12.98 18.75 -13.78
N ARG A 73 -13.57 18.94 -14.97
CA ARG A 73 -12.91 19.64 -16.09
C ARG A 73 -12.41 21.03 -15.69
N ARG A 74 -13.25 21.81 -14.99
CA ARG A 74 -12.87 23.13 -14.48
C ARG A 74 -11.74 23.07 -13.46
N GLN A 75 -11.77 22.08 -12.55
CA GLN A 75 -10.71 21.88 -11.55
C GLN A 75 -9.36 21.51 -12.19
N ALA A 76 -9.38 20.75 -13.29
CA ALA A 76 -8.18 20.44 -14.07
C ALA A 76 -7.69 21.62 -14.92
N GLY A 77 -8.53 22.64 -15.14
CA GLY A 77 -8.22 23.78 -16.01
C GLY A 77 -8.51 23.51 -17.49
N ILE A 78 -9.49 22.65 -17.79
CA ILE A 78 -9.99 22.40 -19.15
C ILE A 78 -11.15 23.38 -19.45
N PRO A 79 -11.10 24.15 -20.55
CA PRO A 79 -12.16 25.08 -20.94
C PRO A 79 -13.51 24.40 -21.23
N GLN A 80 -14.61 25.12 -21.01
CA GLN A 80 -15.99 24.62 -21.16
C GLN A 80 -16.50 24.69 -22.61
N ASP A 81 -15.81 25.44 -23.46
CA ASP A 81 -16.10 25.77 -24.86
C ASP A 81 -15.41 24.83 -25.86
N THR A 82 -14.85 23.73 -25.38
CA THR A 82 -14.43 22.62 -26.25
C THR A 82 -15.70 21.90 -26.66
N ASP A 83 -16.08 21.96 -27.94
CA ASP A 83 -17.19 21.15 -28.49
C ASP A 83 -17.01 19.70 -27.99
N ASP A 84 -18.10 19.12 -27.47
CA ASP A 84 -18.13 17.85 -26.72
C ASP A 84 -17.69 16.60 -27.54
N GLU A 85 -17.02 16.76 -28.68
CA GLU A 85 -16.53 15.65 -29.50
C GLU A 85 -15.02 15.39 -29.41
N VAL A 86 -14.14 16.37 -29.13
CA VAL A 86 -12.70 16.08 -28.97
C VAL A 86 -11.98 17.18 -28.18
N VAL A 87 -11.42 16.88 -27.01
CA VAL A 87 -10.27 17.67 -26.52
C VAL A 87 -9.08 17.27 -27.39
N GLU A 88 -8.78 18.05 -28.44
CA GLU A 88 -7.76 17.70 -29.45
C GLU A 88 -6.37 17.44 -28.83
N SER A 89 -6.08 17.99 -27.64
CA SER A 89 -5.01 17.53 -26.76
C SER A 89 -5.17 18.15 -25.36
N ILE A 90 -4.98 17.34 -24.31
CA ILE A 90 -4.76 17.83 -22.94
C ILE A 90 -3.28 18.16 -22.76
N THR A 91 -2.99 19.25 -22.07
CA THR A 91 -1.61 19.64 -21.81
C THR A 91 -1.00 18.77 -20.69
N ASP A 92 0.33 18.64 -20.65
CA ASP A 92 1.00 17.89 -19.57
C ASP A 92 0.59 18.38 -18.17
N ALA A 93 0.39 19.70 -18.01
CA ALA A 93 -0.04 20.28 -16.75
C ALA A 93 -1.51 19.96 -16.41
N GLN A 94 -2.38 19.87 -17.42
CA GLN A 94 -3.77 19.43 -17.24
C GLN A 94 -3.83 17.93 -16.94
N TYR A 95 -3.06 17.12 -17.68
CA TYR A 95 -2.89 15.69 -17.42
C TYR A 95 -2.43 15.43 -15.99
N ASP A 96 -1.44 16.21 -15.54
CA ASP A 96 -0.89 16.11 -14.19
C ASP A 96 -1.88 16.39 -13.07
N ARG A 97 -2.91 17.21 -13.36
CA ARG A 97 -4.02 17.47 -12.46
C ARG A 97 -5.13 16.44 -12.59
N LEU A 98 -5.41 15.95 -13.80
CA LEU A 98 -6.50 15.02 -14.08
C LEU A 98 -6.26 13.64 -13.51
N ILE A 99 -5.07 13.06 -13.69
CA ILE A 99 -4.80 11.69 -13.25
C ILE A 99 -5.09 11.49 -11.75
N PRO A 100 -4.59 12.34 -10.83
CA PRO A 100 -4.95 12.22 -9.41
C PRO A 100 -6.44 12.46 -9.11
N LEU A 101 -7.11 13.31 -9.90
CA LEU A 101 -8.53 13.63 -9.73
C LEU A 101 -9.46 12.51 -10.23
N LEU A 102 -9.01 11.70 -11.19
CA LEU A 102 -9.73 10.56 -11.75
C LEU A 102 -9.32 9.22 -11.12
N GLU A 103 -8.28 9.23 -10.28
CA GLU A 103 -7.81 8.05 -9.54
C GLU A 103 -8.98 7.40 -8.79
N ASP A 104 -9.14 6.08 -8.95
CA ASP A 104 -10.24 5.31 -8.35
C ASP A 104 -10.32 5.48 -6.82
N ARG A 105 -9.19 5.82 -6.20
CA ARG A 105 -9.13 6.07 -4.77
C ARG A 105 -9.74 7.41 -4.36
N PHE A 106 -9.56 8.48 -5.13
CA PHE A 106 -9.87 9.85 -4.71
C PHE A 106 -11.12 10.41 -5.36
N ASN A 107 -11.48 9.89 -6.51
CA ASN A 107 -12.69 10.30 -7.19
C ASN A 107 -13.89 9.67 -6.46
N SER A 108 -14.76 10.46 -5.84
CA SER A 108 -15.97 9.97 -5.17
C SER A 108 -17.21 10.02 -6.06
N ASN A 109 -17.06 10.42 -7.33
CA ASN A 109 -18.18 10.62 -8.25
C ASN A 109 -18.11 9.59 -9.36
N LEU A 110 -19.02 8.62 -9.30
CA LEU A 110 -19.15 7.57 -10.31
C LEU A 110 -19.65 8.05 -11.67
N ARG A 111 -19.97 9.33 -11.85
CA ARG A 111 -20.26 9.91 -13.17
C ARG A 111 -19.00 10.29 -13.95
N ASN A 112 -17.84 10.27 -13.30
CA ASN A 112 -16.55 10.53 -13.94
C ASN A 112 -15.87 9.21 -14.31
N GLN A 113 -15.15 9.21 -15.44
CA GLN A 113 -14.21 8.14 -15.80
C GLN A 113 -13.31 7.79 -14.62
N ARG A 114 -13.02 6.50 -14.48
CA ARG A 114 -12.13 5.96 -13.44
C ARG A 114 -10.80 5.60 -14.04
N ILE A 115 -9.72 5.91 -13.33
CA ILE A 115 -8.37 5.53 -13.72
C ILE A 115 -7.77 4.72 -12.57
N GLY A 116 -7.35 3.49 -12.88
CA GLY A 116 -6.41 2.78 -12.02
C GLY A 116 -5.07 3.46 -12.17
N THR A 117 -4.45 3.90 -11.09
CA THR A 117 -3.17 4.62 -11.16
C THR A 117 -1.98 3.73 -10.83
N ASN A 118 -2.23 2.56 -10.25
CA ASN A 118 -1.22 1.55 -10.01
C ASN A 118 -1.27 0.47 -11.10
N ARG A 119 -0.08 0.05 -11.54
CA ARG A 119 0.15 -1.06 -12.45
C ARG A 119 1.12 -2.03 -11.79
N ALA A 120 0.86 -3.31 -11.92
CA ALA A 120 1.79 -4.35 -11.51
C ALA A 120 3.01 -4.32 -12.43
N VAL A 121 4.22 -4.32 -11.86
CA VAL A 121 5.47 -4.33 -12.61
C VAL A 121 6.36 -5.43 -12.05
N ILE A 122 6.96 -6.22 -12.94
CA ILE A 122 7.98 -7.20 -12.58
C ILE A 122 9.32 -6.82 -13.22
N SER A 123 10.42 -7.26 -12.61
CA SER A 123 11.75 -7.12 -13.19
C SER A 123 12.58 -8.38 -13.01
N ASN A 124 13.14 -8.88 -14.11
CA ASN A 124 14.15 -9.94 -14.11
C ASN A 124 15.33 -9.53 -15.02
N GLY A 125 15.93 -8.38 -14.70
CA GLY A 125 16.92 -7.70 -15.54
C GLY A 125 16.33 -6.80 -16.63
N THR A 126 15.03 -6.91 -16.90
CA THR A 126 14.24 -5.98 -17.73
C THR A 126 12.88 -5.83 -17.07
N THR A 127 12.30 -4.63 -17.13
CA THR A 127 10.99 -4.35 -16.54
C THR A 127 9.85 -4.66 -17.50
N GLU A 128 8.78 -5.24 -16.96
CA GLU A 128 7.56 -5.58 -17.67
C GLU A 128 6.35 -5.10 -16.87
N VAL A 129 5.41 -4.43 -17.54
CA VAL A 129 4.14 -4.02 -16.95
C VAL A 129 3.13 -5.14 -17.18
N LEU A 130 2.56 -5.67 -16.09
CA LEU A 130 1.54 -6.70 -16.15
C LEU A 130 0.14 -6.09 -16.21
N GLN A 131 -0.70 -6.72 -17.01
CA GLN A 131 -2.13 -6.42 -17.10
C GLN A 131 -2.91 -7.63 -16.58
N PHE A 132 -3.63 -7.46 -15.47
CA PHE A 132 -4.33 -8.57 -14.82
C PHE A 132 -5.72 -8.83 -15.39
N PHE A 133 -6.51 -7.78 -15.54
CA PHE A 133 -7.88 -7.90 -16.01
C PHE A 133 -8.04 -7.04 -17.26
N ASN A 134 -8.58 -7.65 -18.30
CA ASN A 134 -8.92 -6.96 -19.54
C ASN A 134 -10.44 -6.87 -19.62
N ASP A 135 -10.94 -5.75 -20.14
CA ASP A 135 -12.34 -5.70 -20.54
C ASP A 135 -12.50 -6.56 -21.80
N THR A 136 -13.32 -7.60 -21.72
CA THR A 136 -13.56 -8.51 -22.84
C THR A 136 -14.63 -8.01 -23.80
N ASP A 137 -15.29 -6.89 -23.51
CA ASP A 137 -16.30 -6.31 -24.40
C ASP A 137 -15.63 -5.61 -25.62
N PRO A 138 -15.84 -6.09 -26.86
CA PRO A 138 -15.30 -5.45 -28.05
C PRO A 138 -15.84 -4.04 -28.31
N ALA A 139 -16.96 -3.65 -27.65
CA ALA A 139 -17.56 -2.32 -27.76
C ALA A 139 -16.96 -1.30 -26.79
N THR A 140 -16.26 -1.74 -25.74
CA THR A 140 -15.62 -0.86 -24.75
C THR A 140 -14.17 -1.25 -24.40
N PRO A 141 -13.29 -1.50 -25.39
CA PRO A 141 -11.94 -2.03 -25.16
C PRO A 141 -10.99 -1.09 -24.39
N GLU A 142 -11.37 0.17 -24.14
CA GLU A 142 -10.48 1.22 -23.59
C GLU A 142 -10.59 1.39 -22.05
N LEU A 143 -11.45 0.59 -21.39
CA LEU A 143 -11.65 0.67 -19.94
C LEU A 143 -10.65 -0.14 -19.12
N GLU A 144 -9.73 -0.83 -19.79
CA GLU A 144 -8.58 -1.50 -19.19
C GLU A 144 -7.74 -0.55 -18.30
N ASN A 145 -7.74 0.74 -18.64
CA ASN A 145 -7.05 1.79 -17.89
C ASN A 145 -7.62 2.07 -16.50
N ALA A 146 -8.84 1.61 -16.24
CA ALA A 146 -9.52 1.74 -14.96
C ALA A 146 -9.13 0.64 -13.95
N VAL A 147 -8.40 -0.40 -14.41
CA VAL A 147 -7.95 -1.50 -13.56
C VAL A 147 -6.81 -1.04 -12.65
N GLU A 148 -7.02 -1.19 -11.35
CA GLU A 148 -5.98 -1.06 -10.36
C GLU A 148 -5.26 -2.42 -10.22
N SER A 149 -3.94 -2.43 -10.31
CA SER A 149 -3.14 -3.66 -10.13
C SER A 149 -1.93 -3.39 -9.27
N SER A 150 -1.63 -4.29 -8.35
CA SER A 150 -0.44 -4.19 -7.50
C SER A 150 0.08 -5.58 -7.16
N LEU A 151 1.40 -5.71 -7.16
CA LEU A 151 2.10 -6.85 -6.59
C LEU A 151 2.63 -6.47 -5.22
N TYR A 152 2.55 -7.41 -4.27
CA TYR A 152 3.02 -7.22 -2.91
C TYR A 152 4.25 -8.05 -2.59
N GLN A 153 4.34 -9.24 -3.18
CA GLN A 153 5.36 -10.22 -2.81
C GLN A 153 5.65 -11.21 -3.94
N LEU A 154 6.81 -11.85 -3.88
CA LEU A 154 7.19 -12.97 -4.72
C LEU A 154 7.99 -14.01 -3.92
N ASN A 155 7.90 -15.28 -4.30
CA ASN A 155 8.72 -16.34 -3.70
C ASN A 155 9.97 -16.68 -4.55
N GLU A 156 10.83 -17.58 -4.06
CA GLU A 156 12.03 -18.04 -4.76
C GLU A 156 11.74 -18.88 -6.01
N ASN A 157 10.51 -19.39 -6.16
CA ASN A 157 10.05 -20.05 -7.39
C ASN A 157 9.65 -19.06 -8.50
N GLY A 158 9.73 -17.75 -8.23
CA GLY A 158 9.37 -16.69 -9.17
C GLY A 158 7.87 -16.50 -9.35
N VAL A 159 7.07 -16.95 -8.39
CA VAL A 159 5.63 -16.69 -8.32
C VAL A 159 5.42 -15.32 -7.71
N TYR A 160 4.62 -14.49 -8.37
CA TYR A 160 4.25 -13.16 -7.89
C TYR A 160 2.81 -13.17 -7.37
N VAL A 161 2.55 -12.46 -6.28
CA VAL A 161 1.21 -12.34 -5.69
C VAL A 161 0.85 -10.89 -5.39
N GLY A 162 -0.46 -10.62 -5.38
CA GLY A 162 -0.97 -9.28 -5.13
C GLY A 162 -2.48 -9.20 -5.22
N TYR A 163 -2.97 -8.10 -5.80
CA TYR A 163 -4.38 -7.95 -6.16
C TYR A 163 -4.59 -7.20 -7.48
N GLY A 164 -5.80 -7.31 -8.02
CA GLY A 164 -6.31 -6.32 -8.96
C GLY A 164 -7.82 -6.10 -8.83
N SER A 165 -8.31 -4.98 -9.37
CA SER A 165 -9.74 -4.66 -9.44
C SER A 165 -10.34 -5.07 -10.78
N ALA A 166 -11.67 -5.20 -10.85
CA ALA A 166 -12.34 -5.29 -12.14
C ALA A 166 -12.20 -3.97 -12.92
N PRO A 167 -12.21 -4.01 -14.27
CA PRO A 167 -12.36 -2.81 -15.09
C PRO A 167 -13.72 -2.15 -14.81
N TYR A 168 -13.79 -0.83 -14.95
CA TYR A 168 -15.04 -0.09 -14.87
C TYR A 168 -15.74 -0.06 -16.21
N ARG A 169 -17.07 -0.03 -16.26
CA ARG A 169 -17.88 0.09 -17.47
C ARG A 169 -19.01 1.10 -17.34
N PRO A 170 -19.36 1.80 -18.44
CA PRO A 170 -20.50 2.70 -18.45
C PRO A 170 -21.80 1.98 -18.09
N LEU A 171 -22.52 2.52 -17.13
CA LEU A 171 -23.86 2.15 -16.70
C LEU A 171 -24.79 3.33 -16.98
N VAL A 172 -25.63 3.22 -18.01
CA VAL A 172 -26.63 4.25 -18.33
C VAL A 172 -27.83 4.07 -17.40
N HIS A 173 -28.15 5.11 -16.64
CA HIS A 173 -29.32 5.19 -15.76
C HIS A 173 -30.31 6.20 -16.32
N THR A 174 -31.56 5.79 -16.50
CA THR A 174 -32.62 6.62 -17.06
C THR A 174 -33.69 6.88 -16.00
N TYR A 175 -34.04 8.14 -15.79
CA TYR A 175 -35.11 8.54 -14.86
C TYR A 175 -35.97 9.66 -15.44
N THR A 176 -37.20 9.79 -14.95
CA THR A 176 -38.13 10.85 -15.35
C THR A 176 -38.23 11.91 -14.26
N THR A 177 -38.09 13.18 -14.63
CA THR A 177 -38.23 14.32 -13.73
C THR A 177 -39.13 15.39 -14.36
N GLU A 178 -39.80 16.20 -13.54
CA GLU A 178 -40.65 17.29 -14.03
C GLU A 178 -39.80 18.55 -14.25
N VAL A 179 -39.76 19.05 -15.48
CA VAL A 179 -39.14 20.34 -15.83
C VAL A 179 -40.20 21.23 -16.46
N ASP A 180 -40.44 22.40 -15.86
CA ASP A 180 -41.46 23.36 -16.32
C ASP A 180 -42.89 22.76 -16.46
N GLY A 181 -43.22 21.74 -15.66
CA GLY A 181 -44.54 21.08 -15.68
C GLY A 181 -44.69 19.97 -16.72
N GLU A 182 -43.60 19.57 -17.39
CA GLU A 182 -43.57 18.45 -18.33
C GLU A 182 -42.62 17.36 -17.82
N ASP A 183 -43.04 16.09 -18.00
CA ASP A 183 -42.20 14.93 -17.72
C ASP A 183 -41.06 14.86 -18.74
N VAL A 184 -39.82 14.94 -18.25
CA VAL A 184 -38.61 14.86 -19.05
C VAL A 184 -37.82 13.62 -18.65
N GLU A 185 -37.49 12.80 -19.64
CA GLU A 185 -36.57 11.67 -19.48
C GLU A 185 -35.13 12.18 -19.49
N VAL A 186 -34.36 11.78 -18.48
CA VAL A 186 -32.95 12.13 -18.29
C VAL A 186 -32.14 10.85 -18.27
N GLU A 187 -31.12 10.79 -19.12
CA GLU A 187 -30.10 9.74 -19.09
C GLU A 187 -28.83 10.26 -18.41
N GLU A 188 -28.32 9.52 -17.43
CA GLU A 188 -27.04 9.77 -16.79
C GLU A 188 -26.15 8.54 -16.85
N THR A 189 -24.89 8.73 -17.21
CA THR A 189 -23.88 7.66 -17.21
C THR A 189 -23.16 7.61 -15.87
N PHE A 190 -23.13 6.42 -15.26
CA PHE A 190 -22.31 6.04 -14.13
C PHE A 190 -21.24 5.03 -14.58
N PHE A 191 -20.26 4.73 -13.73
CA PHE A 191 -19.25 3.69 -13.98
C PHE A 191 -19.38 2.59 -12.94
N GLU A 192 -19.62 1.36 -13.39
CA GLU A 192 -19.73 0.17 -12.54
C GLU A 192 -18.60 -0.84 -12.79
N ARG A 193 -18.35 -1.76 -11.86
CA ARG A 193 -17.39 -2.85 -12.02
C ARG A 193 -17.93 -4.13 -11.37
N ASP A 194 -17.52 -5.28 -11.87
CA ASP A 194 -18.03 -6.58 -11.38
C ASP A 194 -17.61 -6.90 -9.95
N PHE A 195 -16.39 -6.52 -9.59
CA PHE A 195 -15.83 -6.79 -8.26
C PHE A 195 -14.91 -5.68 -7.77
N ILE A 196 -14.84 -5.49 -6.45
CA ILE A 196 -13.92 -4.54 -5.82
C ILE A 196 -12.47 -4.99 -6.00
N SER A 197 -12.13 -6.20 -5.55
CA SER A 197 -10.79 -6.76 -5.73
C SER A 197 -10.75 -8.28 -5.73
N ARG A 198 -9.74 -8.82 -6.42
CA ARG A 198 -9.35 -10.23 -6.36
C ARG A 198 -7.89 -10.35 -5.98
N GLY A 199 -7.58 -11.28 -5.08
CA GLY A 199 -6.20 -11.70 -4.88
C GLY A 199 -5.70 -12.41 -6.13
N VAL A 200 -4.47 -12.11 -6.53
CA VAL A 200 -3.89 -12.65 -7.75
C VAL A 200 -2.64 -13.47 -7.45
N TRP A 201 -2.46 -14.50 -8.27
CA TRP A 201 -1.26 -15.31 -8.38
C TRP A 201 -0.81 -15.24 -9.83
N TYR A 202 0.47 -14.94 -10.06
CA TYR A 202 1.04 -14.79 -11.40
C TYR A 202 2.34 -15.56 -11.52
N TRP A 203 2.46 -16.39 -12.56
CA TRP A 203 3.67 -17.13 -12.88
C TRP A 203 3.72 -17.47 -14.36
N ASP A 204 4.86 -17.21 -15.01
CA ASP A 204 5.12 -17.56 -16.41
C ASP A 204 3.98 -17.20 -17.39
N GLY A 205 3.47 -15.97 -17.27
CA GLY A 205 2.37 -15.46 -18.10
C GLY A 205 0.97 -15.98 -17.73
N GLN A 206 0.85 -16.85 -16.72
CA GLN A 206 -0.43 -17.33 -16.22
C GLN A 206 -0.87 -16.48 -15.02
N LEU A 207 -2.11 -15.99 -15.09
CA LEU A 207 -2.78 -15.32 -13.99
C LEU A 207 -3.89 -16.20 -13.43
N LYS A 208 -3.92 -16.34 -12.11
CA LYS A 208 -5.01 -16.96 -11.34
C LYS A 208 -5.50 -16.00 -10.29
N THR A 209 -6.73 -16.21 -9.84
CA THR A 209 -7.36 -15.39 -8.82
C THR A 209 -7.88 -16.24 -7.67
N VAL A 210 -7.93 -15.64 -6.48
CA VAL A 210 -8.74 -16.15 -5.36
C VAL A 210 -9.99 -15.31 -5.24
N GLU A 211 -11.14 -15.96 -5.14
CA GLU A 211 -12.41 -15.30 -4.89
C GLU A 211 -12.74 -15.32 -3.40
N PRO A 212 -13.34 -14.26 -2.87
CA PRO A 212 -13.79 -14.26 -1.49
C PRO A 212 -15.08 -15.09 -1.33
N PRO A 213 -15.34 -15.65 -0.12
CA PRO A 213 -16.59 -16.36 0.18
C PRO A 213 -17.85 -15.49 0.00
N GLU A 214 -17.80 -14.22 0.42
CA GLU A 214 -18.90 -13.27 0.28
C GLU A 214 -18.65 -12.31 -0.88
N GLN A 215 -19.62 -12.21 -1.79
CA GLN A 215 -19.54 -11.46 -3.05
C GLN A 215 -20.83 -10.68 -3.40
N ALA A 216 -21.87 -10.74 -2.57
CA ALA A 216 -23.21 -10.26 -2.90
C ALA A 216 -23.26 -8.79 -3.29
N GLN A 217 -22.38 -7.95 -2.70
CA GLN A 217 -22.35 -6.51 -2.93
C GLN A 217 -21.06 -6.08 -3.64
N LEU A 218 -21.15 -5.51 -4.83
CA LEU A 218 -19.96 -5.06 -5.56
C LEU A 218 -18.91 -6.17 -5.77
N GLY A 219 -19.33 -7.44 -5.81
CA GLY A 219 -18.48 -8.60 -6.07
C GLY A 219 -17.46 -8.98 -5.00
N GLY A 220 -17.45 -8.36 -3.82
CA GLY A 220 -16.57 -8.75 -2.71
C GLY A 220 -15.10 -8.32 -2.84
N GLU A 221 -14.34 -8.54 -1.77
CA GLU A 221 -12.94 -8.11 -1.62
C GLU A 221 -12.03 -9.29 -1.27
N SER A 222 -10.92 -9.43 -2.00
CA SER A 222 -9.80 -10.29 -1.58
C SER A 222 -8.47 -9.76 -2.08
N ALA A 223 -7.38 -10.17 -1.43
CA ALA A 223 -6.01 -9.99 -1.89
C ALA A 223 -5.11 -11.13 -1.38
N ILE A 224 -4.04 -11.43 -2.12
CA ILE A 224 -2.91 -12.21 -1.61
C ILE A 224 -1.77 -11.22 -1.31
N LEU A 225 -1.28 -11.22 -0.08
CA LEU A 225 -0.30 -10.25 0.41
C LEU A 225 1.11 -10.86 0.52
N ASP A 226 1.20 -12.16 0.76
CA ASP A 226 2.45 -12.91 0.82
C ASP A 226 2.26 -14.37 0.39
N ILE A 227 3.34 -15.02 -0.03
CA ILE A 227 3.43 -16.42 -0.41
C ILE A 227 4.81 -16.98 -0.09
N ASN A 228 4.85 -18.13 0.59
CA ASN A 228 6.12 -18.81 0.90
C ASN A 228 6.57 -19.79 -0.21
N GLU A 229 7.68 -20.48 0.02
CA GLU A 229 8.29 -21.41 -0.96
C GLU A 229 7.51 -22.68 -1.21
N ASN A 230 6.54 -22.98 -0.35
CA ASN A 230 5.65 -24.13 -0.46
C ASN A 230 4.29 -23.77 -1.09
N ASN A 231 4.19 -22.59 -1.71
CA ASN A 231 2.95 -22.03 -2.27
C ASN A 231 1.81 -21.91 -1.24
N LEU A 232 2.17 -21.68 0.03
CA LEU A 232 1.22 -21.27 1.05
C LEU A 232 1.13 -19.74 1.01
N ALA A 233 -0.02 -19.25 0.59
CA ALA A 233 -0.31 -17.84 0.41
C ALA A 233 -1.20 -17.33 1.54
N VAL A 234 -1.02 -16.07 1.94
CA VAL A 234 -1.86 -15.41 2.95
C VAL A 234 -2.31 -14.04 2.50
N GLY A 235 -3.41 -13.57 3.08
CA GLY A 235 -4.00 -12.29 2.76
C GLY A 235 -5.31 -12.10 3.50
N TYR A 236 -6.34 -11.65 2.77
CA TYR A 236 -7.68 -11.48 3.33
C TYR A 236 -8.79 -11.73 2.31
N ALA A 237 -9.99 -11.98 2.80
CA ALA A 237 -11.21 -12.09 2.00
C ALA A 237 -12.45 -11.60 2.76
N SER A 238 -13.44 -11.06 2.04
CA SER A 238 -14.76 -10.76 2.59
C SER A 238 -15.53 -12.03 2.94
N VAL A 239 -16.11 -12.07 4.15
CA VAL A 239 -16.82 -13.25 4.69
C VAL A 239 -18.30 -13.00 4.98
N GLY A 240 -18.73 -11.74 4.99
CA GLY A 240 -20.13 -11.35 5.20
C GLY A 240 -20.28 -9.84 5.12
N VAL A 241 -21.47 -9.35 4.76
CA VAL A 241 -21.78 -7.90 4.86
C VAL A 241 -21.94 -7.55 6.35
N SER A 242 -21.27 -6.49 6.79
CA SER A 242 -21.39 -6.03 8.19
C SER A 242 -22.82 -5.57 8.50
N PRO A 243 -23.33 -5.78 9.74
CA PRO A 243 -24.73 -5.46 10.06
C PRO A 243 -25.12 -4.00 9.75
N SER A 244 -24.28 -3.03 10.13
CA SER A 244 -24.50 -1.61 9.84
C SER A 244 -24.51 -1.31 8.34
N ALA A 245 -23.67 -1.99 7.55
CA ALA A 245 -23.69 -1.82 6.11
C ALA A 245 -24.93 -2.44 5.47
N GLN A 246 -25.45 -3.54 6.01
CA GLN A 246 -26.68 -4.16 5.51
C GLN A 246 -27.86 -3.20 5.64
N GLU A 247 -28.01 -2.53 6.79
CA GLU A 247 -29.06 -1.51 6.98
C GLU A 247 -28.93 -0.35 5.98
N ASP A 248 -27.71 0.15 5.75
CA ASP A 248 -27.45 1.20 4.77
C ASP A 248 -27.74 0.75 3.33
N ILE A 249 -27.43 -0.51 2.99
CA ILE A 249 -27.68 -1.11 1.69
C ILE A 249 -29.18 -1.30 1.45
N ASP A 250 -29.94 -1.74 2.45
CA ASP A 250 -31.39 -1.91 2.33
C ASP A 250 -32.05 -0.57 1.97
N ASN A 251 -31.58 0.54 2.57
CA ASN A 251 -32.02 1.91 2.25
C ASN A 251 -31.66 2.35 0.82
N CYS A 252 -30.65 1.75 0.18
CA CYS A 252 -30.34 2.02 -1.22
C CYS A 252 -31.38 1.43 -2.18
N THR A 253 -32.10 0.39 -1.74
CA THR A 253 -33.03 -0.40 -2.56
C THR A 253 -34.50 -0.25 -2.14
N GLU A 254 -34.76 0.57 -1.11
CA GLU A 254 -36.12 0.80 -0.62
C GLU A 254 -36.90 1.64 -1.64
N GLU A 255 -38.01 1.08 -2.16
CA GLU A 255 -38.90 1.82 -3.06
C GLU A 255 -39.51 3.02 -2.32
N THR A 256 -39.29 4.23 -2.84
CA THR A 256 -39.87 5.47 -2.30
C THR A 256 -40.65 6.21 -3.38
N ASP A 257 -41.51 7.16 -2.98
CA ASP A 257 -42.19 8.05 -3.92
C ASP A 257 -41.25 9.10 -4.57
N ALA A 258 -39.95 9.12 -4.22
CA ALA A 258 -38.98 10.04 -4.78
C ALA A 258 -38.42 9.53 -6.11
N VAL A 259 -38.06 10.46 -7.00
CA VAL A 259 -37.38 10.13 -8.26
C VAL A 259 -35.97 9.61 -7.95
N GLU A 260 -35.68 8.38 -8.35
CA GLU A 260 -34.36 7.77 -8.22
C GLU A 260 -33.41 8.29 -9.30
N THR A 261 -32.59 9.28 -8.94
CA THR A 261 -31.65 9.91 -9.89
C THR A 261 -30.32 9.15 -10.03
N ARG A 262 -30.19 7.95 -9.44
CA ARG A 262 -28.99 7.10 -9.51
C ARG A 262 -29.36 5.63 -9.38
N PRO A 263 -28.57 4.70 -9.93
CA PRO A 263 -28.79 3.26 -9.76
C PRO A 263 -28.35 2.76 -8.38
N ASP A 264 -28.92 1.64 -7.92
CA ASP A 264 -28.58 0.96 -6.65
C ASP A 264 -27.08 0.72 -6.51
N TYR A 265 -26.44 0.24 -7.60
CA TYR A 265 -24.99 0.05 -7.64
C TYR A 265 -24.24 1.31 -7.21
N ALA A 266 -24.62 2.48 -7.74
CA ALA A 266 -23.97 3.73 -7.41
C ALA A 266 -24.24 4.15 -5.95
N CYS A 267 -25.38 3.78 -5.38
CA CYS A 267 -25.65 3.97 -3.96
C CYS A 267 -24.73 3.10 -3.09
N VAL A 268 -24.70 1.79 -3.32
CA VAL A 268 -23.90 0.82 -2.55
C VAL A 268 -22.40 1.09 -2.70
N TRP A 269 -21.93 1.42 -3.90
CA TRP A 269 -20.54 1.78 -4.14
C TRP A 269 -20.14 3.02 -3.34
N ASN A 270 -21.02 4.03 -3.22
CA ASN A 270 -20.73 5.21 -2.42
C ASN A 270 -20.60 4.89 -0.92
N LEU A 271 -21.38 3.94 -0.41
CA LEU A 271 -21.25 3.46 0.97
C LEU A 271 -19.87 2.82 1.20
N TRP A 272 -19.48 1.89 0.32
CA TRP A 272 -18.15 1.28 0.34
C TRP A 272 -17.03 2.32 0.24
N TYR A 273 -17.15 3.26 -0.71
CA TYR A 273 -16.17 4.32 -0.94
C TYR A 273 -16.00 5.25 0.26
N GLN A 274 -17.08 5.56 0.99
CA GLN A 274 -17.00 6.41 2.18
C GLN A 274 -16.36 5.67 3.37
N ARG A 275 -16.67 4.38 3.54
CA ARG A 275 -16.15 3.55 4.63
C ARG A 275 -14.64 3.33 4.51
N GLN A 276 -14.10 3.07 3.32
CA GLN A 276 -12.65 2.88 3.12
C GLN A 276 -11.78 4.09 3.55
N GLY A 277 -12.35 5.30 3.55
CA GLY A 277 -11.67 6.53 3.97
C GLY A 277 -11.83 6.90 5.45
N SER A 278 -12.52 6.08 6.24
CA SER A 278 -12.86 6.39 7.63
C SER A 278 -11.61 6.54 8.51
N LEU A 279 -11.65 7.54 9.40
CA LEU A 279 -10.56 7.85 10.33
C LEU A 279 -10.93 7.47 11.76
N ILE A 280 -10.02 6.79 12.44
CA ILE A 280 -10.11 6.50 13.86
C ILE A 280 -9.66 7.73 14.66
N THR A 281 -10.63 8.43 15.25
CA THR A 281 -10.40 9.70 15.97
C THR A 281 -10.38 9.56 17.49
N TYR A 282 -11.00 8.52 18.05
CA TYR A 282 -11.12 8.31 19.49
C TYR A 282 -9.81 7.87 20.18
N LEU A 283 -8.78 7.52 19.42
CA LEU A 283 -7.46 7.15 19.96
C LEU A 283 -6.54 8.36 20.24
N ARG A 284 -6.94 9.56 19.82
CA ARG A 284 -6.18 10.80 20.00
C ARG A 284 -6.12 11.19 21.47
N SER A 285 -4.92 11.52 21.95
CA SER A 285 -4.67 11.98 23.33
C SER A 285 -5.03 13.45 23.57
N SER A 286 -5.01 14.27 22.52
CA SER A 286 -5.30 15.70 22.60
C SER A 286 -5.77 16.29 21.28
N GLN A 287 -6.38 17.47 21.33
CA GLN A 287 -6.74 18.27 20.15
C GLN A 287 -5.53 18.73 19.29
N PHE A 288 -4.30 18.59 19.81
CA PHE A 288 -3.07 18.92 19.10
C PHE A 288 -2.44 17.70 18.42
N ASP A 289 -2.93 16.50 18.75
CA ASP A 289 -2.53 15.26 18.07
C ASP A 289 -3.16 15.25 16.67
N ARG A 290 -2.30 15.41 15.66
CA ARG A 290 -2.67 15.39 14.24
C ARG A 290 -2.59 13.98 13.65
N THR A 291 -2.37 12.96 14.47
CA THR A 291 -2.28 11.58 13.99
C THR A 291 -3.63 11.17 13.39
N GLN A 292 -3.57 10.76 12.13
CA GLN A 292 -4.68 10.18 11.39
C GLN A 292 -4.41 8.69 11.29
N ILE A 293 -5.30 7.89 11.87
CA ILE A 293 -5.30 6.44 11.74
C ILE A 293 -6.48 6.14 10.81
N THR A 294 -6.23 5.46 9.70
CA THR A 294 -7.29 4.95 8.83
C THR A 294 -7.83 3.67 9.45
N GLY A 295 -9.14 3.47 9.41
CA GLY A 295 -9.72 2.21 9.88
C GLY A 295 -9.64 1.10 8.83
N ASN A 296 -9.45 1.46 7.55
CA ASN A 296 -9.63 0.60 6.37
C ASN A 296 -10.94 -0.17 6.43
N ASN A 297 -12.02 0.55 6.75
CA ASN A 297 -13.33 -0.06 6.92
C ASN A 297 -13.90 -0.46 5.56
N SER A 298 -14.72 -1.49 5.57
CA SER A 298 -15.46 -1.94 4.39
C SER A 298 -16.97 -1.97 4.69
N ILE A 299 -17.76 -2.24 3.66
CA ILE A 299 -19.13 -2.74 3.87
C ILE A 299 -19.11 -4.18 4.38
N TYR A 300 -17.99 -4.88 4.16
CA TYR A 300 -17.77 -6.27 4.55
C TYR A 300 -17.09 -6.41 5.90
N ASP A 301 -17.44 -7.48 6.60
CA ASP A 301 -16.51 -8.17 7.49
C ASP A 301 -15.47 -8.89 6.64
N VAL A 302 -14.19 -8.67 6.98
CA VAL A 302 -13.04 -9.13 6.20
C VAL A 302 -12.12 -9.91 7.10
N HIS A 303 -11.88 -11.18 6.82
CA HIS A 303 -10.98 -11.99 7.63
C HIS A 303 -9.65 -12.22 6.96
N ALA A 304 -8.63 -12.48 7.77
CA ALA A 304 -7.36 -13.04 7.34
C ALA A 304 -7.60 -14.45 6.77
N PHE A 305 -6.99 -14.74 5.63
CA PHE A 305 -7.11 -16.03 4.96
C PHE A 305 -5.75 -16.63 4.65
N MET A 306 -5.72 -17.96 4.62
CA MET A 306 -4.59 -18.75 4.18
C MET A 306 -5.01 -19.72 3.08
N TRP A 307 -4.33 -19.68 1.94
CA TRP A 307 -4.58 -20.53 0.79
C TRP A 307 -3.37 -21.42 0.52
N GLN A 308 -3.60 -22.73 0.44
CA GLN A 308 -2.62 -23.63 -0.17
C GLN A 308 -2.89 -23.66 -1.67
N LEU A 309 -1.92 -23.24 -2.47
CA LEU A 309 -1.99 -23.26 -3.93
C LEU A 309 -1.19 -24.43 -4.49
N ASP A 310 -1.60 -24.95 -5.64
CA ASP A 310 -0.81 -25.89 -6.40
C ASP A 310 0.24 -25.18 -7.28
N ALA A 311 0.99 -25.94 -8.08
CA ALA A 311 2.03 -25.37 -8.94
C ALA A 311 1.50 -24.50 -10.10
N ASN A 312 0.19 -24.57 -10.40
CA ASN A 312 -0.47 -23.78 -11.43
C ASN A 312 -1.31 -22.63 -10.84
N GLY A 313 -1.21 -22.40 -9.52
CA GLY A 313 -1.97 -21.37 -8.82
C GLY A 313 -3.42 -21.75 -8.51
N ASP A 314 -3.82 -23.01 -8.70
CA ASP A 314 -5.16 -23.47 -8.34
C ASP A 314 -5.25 -23.71 -6.82
N VAL A 315 -6.37 -23.29 -6.21
CA VAL A 315 -6.58 -23.40 -4.76
C VAL A 315 -6.84 -24.85 -4.37
N ILE A 316 -5.95 -25.42 -3.55
CA ILE A 316 -6.11 -26.76 -2.95
C ILE A 316 -6.99 -26.67 -1.70
N SER A 317 -6.76 -25.65 -0.87
CA SER A 317 -7.54 -25.39 0.34
C SER A 317 -7.48 -23.93 0.73
N ALA A 318 -8.57 -23.42 1.31
CA ALA A 318 -8.68 -22.09 1.89
C ALA A 318 -9.08 -22.21 3.37
N THR A 319 -8.36 -21.52 4.24
CA THR A 319 -8.59 -21.49 5.69
C THR A 319 -8.87 -20.06 6.11
N ASP A 320 -10.03 -19.83 6.72
CA ASP A 320 -10.33 -18.60 7.44
C ASP A 320 -9.56 -18.61 8.77
N LEU A 321 -8.74 -17.59 9.02
CA LEU A 321 -7.90 -17.47 10.21
C LEU A 321 -8.59 -16.69 11.35
N GLY A 322 -9.79 -16.18 11.11
CA GLY A 322 -10.61 -15.49 12.10
C GLY A 322 -9.98 -14.20 12.63
N THR A 323 -10.43 -13.79 13.82
CA THR A 323 -10.05 -12.53 14.48
C THR A 323 -9.58 -12.78 15.91
N LEU A 324 -8.87 -11.83 16.52
CA LEU A 324 -8.37 -11.94 17.90
C LEU A 324 -9.45 -12.12 18.97
N GLY A 325 -10.66 -11.69 18.66
CA GLY A 325 -11.83 -11.88 19.51
C GLY A 325 -13.06 -12.00 18.63
N GLU A 326 -14.03 -12.74 19.11
CA GLU A 326 -15.37 -12.75 18.50
C GLU A 326 -15.97 -11.35 18.64
N ARG A 327 -16.75 -10.93 17.64
CA ARG A 327 -17.62 -9.78 17.76
C ARG A 327 -18.55 -10.03 18.95
N ASP A 328 -18.49 -9.19 19.98
CA ASP A 328 -19.36 -9.34 21.15
C ASP A 328 -20.77 -8.87 20.77
N ALA A 329 -21.62 -9.86 20.50
CA ALA A 329 -22.85 -9.71 19.74
C ALA A 329 -24.07 -9.39 20.62
N GLU A 330 -24.28 -8.11 20.92
CA GLU A 330 -25.63 -7.50 20.96
C GLU A 330 -25.63 -6.07 20.35
N ASP A 331 -24.54 -5.30 20.50
CA ASP A 331 -24.50 -3.86 20.13
C ASP A 331 -23.41 -3.45 19.10
N ASP A 332 -22.48 -4.34 18.69
CA ASP A 332 -21.45 -4.00 17.68
C ASP A 332 -21.89 -4.41 16.27
N ASP A 333 -22.41 -3.44 15.52
CA ASP A 333 -22.91 -3.56 14.14
C ASP A 333 -21.87 -3.14 13.09
N LEU A 334 -20.71 -2.65 13.51
CA LEU A 334 -19.70 -2.11 12.61
C LEU A 334 -18.87 -3.24 11.98
N ASP A 335 -18.22 -2.92 10.85
CA ASP A 335 -17.35 -3.85 10.14
C ASP A 335 -16.22 -4.37 11.05
N TYR A 336 -15.97 -5.67 11.01
CA TYR A 336 -14.98 -6.34 11.86
C TYR A 336 -14.00 -7.13 10.98
N SER A 337 -12.71 -6.97 11.25
CA SER A 337 -11.67 -7.43 10.32
C SER A 337 -10.34 -7.88 10.88
N SER A 338 -9.69 -8.76 10.13
CA SER A 338 -8.32 -9.21 10.29
C SER A 338 -7.64 -9.37 8.93
N TYR A 339 -6.32 -9.31 8.94
CA TYR A 339 -5.49 -9.42 7.75
C TYR A 339 -4.20 -10.17 8.08
N ALA A 340 -3.83 -11.15 7.25
CA ALA A 340 -2.52 -11.77 7.31
C ALA A 340 -1.61 -11.12 6.24
N TYR A 341 -0.46 -10.60 6.68
CA TYR A 341 0.44 -9.81 5.86
C TYR A 341 1.67 -10.57 5.41
N ALA A 342 2.14 -11.52 6.22
CA ALA A 342 3.30 -12.34 5.91
C ALA A 342 3.14 -13.77 6.45
N VAL A 343 3.85 -14.73 5.87
CA VAL A 343 3.86 -16.15 6.22
C VAL A 343 5.24 -16.76 6.01
N ASN A 344 5.77 -17.45 7.01
CA ASN A 344 7.06 -18.14 6.88
C ASN A 344 6.92 -19.58 6.35
N ASN A 345 8.06 -20.24 6.11
CA ASN A 345 8.08 -21.63 5.63
C ASN A 345 7.62 -22.67 6.67
N ASN A 346 7.39 -22.26 7.93
CA ASN A 346 6.80 -23.11 8.96
C ASN A 346 5.26 -23.01 9.00
N GLY A 347 4.66 -22.20 8.14
CA GLY A 347 3.20 -22.01 8.07
C GLY A 347 2.64 -21.10 9.15
N VAL A 348 3.49 -20.32 9.83
CA VAL A 348 3.04 -19.27 10.76
C VAL A 348 2.86 -17.98 9.98
N ALA A 349 1.67 -17.41 10.06
CA ALA A 349 1.38 -16.11 9.46
C ALA A 349 1.36 -15.01 10.51
N VAL A 350 1.57 -13.77 10.12
CA VAL A 350 1.49 -12.60 11.00
C VAL A 350 0.70 -11.49 10.34
N GLY A 351 0.14 -10.60 11.16
CA GLY A 351 -0.65 -9.50 10.61
C GLY A 351 -1.26 -8.58 11.64
N GLN A 352 -2.52 -8.23 11.40
CA GLN A 352 -3.30 -7.33 12.24
C GLN A 352 -4.74 -7.83 12.38
N SER A 353 -5.34 -7.62 13.54
CA SER A 353 -6.76 -7.93 13.76
C SER A 353 -7.43 -6.91 14.67
N TRP A 354 -8.70 -6.62 14.40
CA TRP A 354 -9.56 -5.90 15.34
C TRP A 354 -9.73 -6.69 16.64
N THR A 355 -9.74 -5.93 17.73
CA THR A 355 -10.05 -6.38 19.07
C THR A 355 -10.59 -5.19 19.88
N TYR A 356 -10.95 -5.42 21.13
CA TYR A 356 -11.47 -4.40 22.03
C TYR A 356 -10.39 -3.91 22.99
N TYR A 357 -10.19 -2.59 23.02
CA TYR A 357 -9.17 -1.96 23.86
C TYR A 357 -9.50 -2.17 25.33
N ASN A 358 -8.60 -2.83 26.07
CA ASN A 358 -8.79 -3.19 27.48
C ASN A 358 -10.08 -3.97 27.75
N GLY A 359 -10.55 -4.78 26.78
CA GLY A 359 -11.82 -5.49 26.86
C GLY A 359 -13.06 -4.59 26.87
N ASN A 360 -12.91 -3.30 26.55
CA ASN A 360 -14.03 -2.37 26.42
C ASN A 360 -14.63 -2.49 25.01
N THR A 361 -15.80 -3.09 24.91
CA THR A 361 -16.52 -3.30 23.65
C THR A 361 -16.87 -2.01 22.91
N GLY A 362 -16.91 -0.87 23.60
CA GLY A 362 -17.13 0.44 22.97
C GLY A 362 -15.90 1.07 22.29
N ILE A 363 -14.71 0.47 22.41
CA ILE A 363 -13.48 0.99 21.82
C ILE A 363 -12.75 -0.12 21.07
N ARG A 364 -12.83 -0.08 19.75
CA ARG A 364 -12.16 -1.05 18.88
C ARG A 364 -10.73 -0.58 18.58
N VAL A 365 -9.78 -1.50 18.53
CA VAL A 365 -8.39 -1.23 18.13
C VAL A 365 -7.90 -2.36 17.24
N LYS A 366 -7.05 -2.04 16.27
CA LYS A 366 -6.34 -3.06 15.51
C LYS A 366 -4.97 -3.33 16.12
N MET A 367 -4.69 -4.57 16.46
CA MET A 367 -3.49 -4.99 17.19
C MET A 367 -2.67 -6.02 16.40
N PRO A 368 -1.35 -6.10 16.63
CA PRO A 368 -0.48 -7.06 15.98
C PRO A 368 -0.82 -8.50 16.41
N VAL A 369 -0.86 -9.41 15.43
CA VAL A 369 -1.22 -10.82 15.63
C VAL A 369 -0.25 -11.75 14.94
N TYR A 370 -0.21 -12.99 15.42
CA TYR A 370 0.25 -14.13 14.64
C TYR A 370 -0.87 -15.18 14.54
N PHE A 371 -0.89 -15.90 13.43
CA PHE A 371 -1.83 -16.96 13.15
C PHE A 371 -1.08 -18.29 13.11
N GLN A 372 -1.50 -19.21 13.97
CA GLN A 372 -0.90 -20.53 14.09
C GLN A 372 -1.99 -21.54 14.39
N ASP A 373 -1.93 -22.71 13.76
CA ASP A 373 -2.89 -23.81 13.95
C ASP A 373 -4.36 -23.40 13.73
N GLY A 374 -4.60 -22.39 12.89
CA GLY A 374 -5.94 -21.86 12.57
C GLY A 374 -6.50 -20.87 13.60
N GLU A 375 -5.70 -20.44 14.56
CA GLU A 375 -6.10 -19.47 15.59
C GLU A 375 -5.36 -18.14 15.43
N ALA A 376 -6.05 -17.03 15.71
CA ALA A 376 -5.45 -15.70 15.81
C ALA A 376 -5.00 -15.43 17.26
N LEU A 377 -3.70 -15.18 17.45
CA LEU A 377 -3.08 -15.00 18.76
C LEU A 377 -2.43 -13.61 18.89
N PRO A 378 -2.58 -12.92 20.03
CA PRO A 378 -2.06 -11.57 20.18
C PRO A 378 -0.55 -11.59 20.38
N ILE A 379 0.17 -10.69 19.71
CA ILE A 379 1.60 -10.46 19.98
C ILE A 379 1.80 -9.69 21.29
N THR A 380 0.82 -8.87 21.67
CA THR A 380 0.84 -8.14 22.94
C THR A 380 -0.58 -7.90 23.44
N VAL A 381 -0.71 -7.88 24.77
CA VAL A 381 -1.91 -7.47 25.50
C VAL A 381 -1.64 -6.23 26.37
N ASP A 382 -0.49 -5.58 26.19
CA ASP A 382 -0.12 -4.38 26.94
C ASP A 382 -0.98 -3.18 26.52
N GLU A 383 -1.74 -2.66 27.48
CA GLU A 383 -2.69 -1.57 27.33
C GLU A 383 -2.04 -0.23 26.92
N ARG A 384 -0.71 -0.10 27.01
CA ARG A 384 0.01 1.10 26.54
C ARG A 384 -0.09 1.27 25.03
N TYR A 385 -0.32 0.17 24.30
CA TYR A 385 -0.45 0.16 22.85
C TYR A 385 -1.91 0.35 22.44
N ARG A 386 -2.12 1.21 21.45
CA ARG A 386 -3.46 1.61 20.99
C ARG A 386 -3.77 1.18 19.55
N TRP A 387 -2.75 0.72 18.84
CA TRP A 387 -2.82 0.27 17.45
C TRP A 387 -1.54 -0.48 17.13
N GLY A 388 -1.53 -1.33 16.11
CA GLY A 388 -0.29 -1.90 15.59
C GLY A 388 -0.53 -3.03 14.60
N ALA A 389 0.56 -3.51 14.01
CA ALA A 389 0.57 -4.61 13.05
C ALA A 389 1.92 -5.33 13.12
N ALA A 390 1.91 -6.65 12.99
CA ALA A 390 3.09 -7.42 12.63
C ALA A 390 3.14 -7.52 11.12
N VAL A 391 4.24 -7.07 10.51
CA VAL A 391 4.30 -6.82 9.06
C VAL A 391 5.05 -7.88 8.29
N ASP A 392 5.98 -8.56 8.95
CA ASP A 392 6.83 -9.58 8.33
C ASP A 392 7.33 -10.61 9.36
N ILE A 393 7.69 -11.79 8.89
CA ILE A 393 8.20 -12.92 9.68
C ILE A 393 9.22 -13.73 8.88
N ASN A 394 10.41 -13.96 9.45
CA ASN A 394 11.39 -14.84 8.82
C ASN A 394 11.21 -16.33 9.19
N ASP A 395 11.98 -17.22 8.57
CA ASP A 395 11.89 -18.67 8.80
C ASP A 395 12.39 -19.12 10.18
N ASN A 396 13.12 -18.26 10.89
CA ASN A 396 13.52 -18.49 12.27
C ASN A 396 12.41 -18.11 13.28
N GLY A 397 11.29 -17.54 12.81
CA GLY A 397 10.18 -17.10 13.67
C GLY A 397 10.37 -15.71 14.28
N LEU A 398 11.32 -14.92 13.78
CA LEU A 398 11.45 -13.51 14.15
C LEU A 398 10.39 -12.70 13.44
N VAL A 399 9.41 -12.23 14.20
CA VAL A 399 8.33 -11.35 13.75
C VAL A 399 8.77 -9.91 13.94
N VAL A 400 8.48 -9.05 12.96
CA VAL A 400 8.72 -7.61 13.06
C VAL A 400 7.47 -6.82 12.75
N GLY A 401 7.37 -5.62 13.28
CA GLY A 401 6.20 -4.79 13.07
C GLY A 401 6.30 -3.44 13.73
N TYR A 402 5.13 -2.84 13.97
CA TYR A 402 5.05 -1.60 14.71
C TYR A 402 3.82 -1.59 15.63
N VAL A 403 3.93 -0.82 16.70
CA VAL A 403 2.83 -0.49 17.62
C VAL A 403 2.75 1.02 17.79
N LYS A 404 1.56 1.53 18.03
CA LYS A 404 1.32 2.94 18.33
C LYS A 404 1.14 3.12 19.83
N ARG A 405 1.99 3.96 20.43
CA ARG A 405 1.85 4.41 21.83
C ARG A 405 2.11 5.90 21.95
N LEU A 406 1.71 6.46 23.10
CA LEU A 406 1.98 7.85 23.41
C LEU A 406 3.46 8.04 23.76
N VAL A 407 4.10 8.99 23.08
CA VAL A 407 5.43 9.52 23.37
C VAL A 407 5.28 11.03 23.50
N ASN A 408 5.49 11.57 24.70
CA ASN A 408 5.27 13.00 25.00
C ASN A 408 3.88 13.48 24.52
N ASP A 409 2.83 12.77 24.92
CA ASP A 409 1.42 13.03 24.57
C ASP A 409 1.08 13.00 23.07
N THR A 410 1.99 12.52 22.20
CA THR A 410 1.71 12.31 20.77
C THR A 410 1.75 10.83 20.45
N LEU A 411 0.78 10.33 19.69
CA LEU A 411 0.80 8.96 19.23
C LEU A 411 1.91 8.76 18.19
N ARG A 412 2.78 7.76 18.39
CA ARG A 412 3.94 7.49 17.53
C ARG A 412 4.01 6.03 17.14
N ASP A 413 4.45 5.80 15.90
CA ASP A 413 4.82 4.48 15.40
C ASP A 413 6.14 4.07 16.04
N VAL A 414 6.10 3.00 16.82
CA VAL A 414 7.26 2.41 17.49
C VAL A 414 7.50 1.02 16.87
N PRO A 415 8.65 0.80 16.22
CA PRO A 415 8.99 -0.50 15.66
C PRO A 415 9.21 -1.53 16.77
N PHE A 416 8.90 -2.80 16.49
CA PHE A 416 9.17 -3.89 17.43
C PHE A 416 9.69 -5.15 16.73
N MET A 417 10.30 -6.03 17.51
CA MET A 417 10.53 -7.43 17.17
C MET A 417 9.91 -8.37 18.21
N TYR A 418 9.58 -9.59 17.80
CA TYR A 418 8.98 -10.64 18.63
C TYR A 418 9.46 -12.01 18.14
N ASP A 419 10.20 -12.75 18.98
CA ASP A 419 10.80 -14.04 18.62
C ASP A 419 9.93 -15.21 19.09
N LEU A 420 9.21 -15.84 18.16
CA LEU A 420 8.38 -17.02 18.44
C LEU A 420 9.18 -18.28 18.83
N GLY A 421 10.49 -18.29 18.56
CA GLY A 421 11.40 -19.36 18.99
C GLY A 421 11.85 -19.22 20.45
N SER A 422 11.63 -18.06 21.08
CA SER A 422 11.94 -17.84 22.49
C SER A 422 11.06 -18.70 23.39
N ALA A 423 11.62 -19.16 24.53
CA ALA A 423 10.87 -19.91 25.53
C ALA A 423 9.75 -19.06 26.18
N GLU A 424 9.96 -17.74 26.25
CA GLU A 424 9.01 -16.75 26.76
C GLU A 424 9.03 -15.59 25.76
N PRO A 425 8.22 -15.66 24.69
CA PRO A 425 8.25 -14.68 23.62
C PRO A 425 7.60 -13.37 24.08
N GLU A 426 8.32 -12.26 23.94
CA GLU A 426 7.88 -10.92 24.34
C GLU A 426 8.12 -9.89 23.25
N LEU A 427 7.29 -8.83 23.23
CA LEU A 427 7.44 -7.72 22.31
C LEU A 427 8.59 -6.83 22.79
N VAL A 428 9.63 -6.71 21.96
CA VAL A 428 10.78 -5.84 22.21
C VAL A 428 10.70 -4.63 21.29
N GLU A 429 10.55 -3.43 21.87
CA GLU A 429 10.60 -2.17 21.11
C GLU A 429 12.02 -1.92 20.57
N LEU A 430 12.12 -1.44 19.34
CA LEU A 430 13.38 -1.07 18.72
C LEU A 430 13.57 0.45 18.77
N ASP A 431 14.81 0.88 19.02
CA ASP A 431 15.16 2.29 19.00
C ASP A 431 15.14 2.86 17.57
N SER A 432 14.91 4.16 17.46
CA SER A 432 14.96 4.91 16.20
C SER A 432 16.07 5.96 16.24
N PHE A 433 16.26 6.74 15.16
CA PHE A 433 17.34 7.73 15.04
C PHE A 433 17.40 8.76 16.20
N PHE A 434 16.26 9.04 16.84
CA PHE A 434 16.19 9.86 18.04
C PHE A 434 14.90 9.59 18.82
N ILE A 435 14.88 9.99 20.11
CA ILE A 435 13.71 9.85 20.98
C ILE A 435 12.51 10.61 20.40
N GLY A 436 11.40 9.88 20.17
CA GLY A 436 10.18 10.45 19.62
C GLY A 436 10.17 10.58 18.09
N SER A 437 11.16 10.00 17.40
CA SER A 437 11.07 9.66 15.99
C SER A 437 10.05 8.53 15.79
N ALA A 438 9.21 8.65 14.77
CA ALA A 438 8.33 7.57 14.35
C ALA A 438 9.04 6.66 13.33
N ALA A 439 9.09 5.36 13.58
CA ALA A 439 9.70 4.37 12.69
C ALA A 439 8.71 3.28 12.30
N VAL A 440 8.85 2.78 11.08
CA VAL A 440 8.04 1.69 10.54
C VAL A 440 9.00 0.69 9.90
N VAL A 441 8.92 -0.56 10.34
CA VAL A 441 9.59 -1.70 9.72
C VAL A 441 8.78 -2.17 8.53
N THR A 442 9.44 -2.72 7.51
CA THR A 442 8.81 -3.25 6.29
C THR A 442 9.17 -4.71 6.06
N ALA A 443 10.40 -5.14 6.33
CA ALA A 443 10.82 -6.52 6.08
C ALA A 443 11.96 -6.97 7.01
N VAL A 444 12.14 -8.29 7.13
CA VAL A 444 13.21 -8.97 7.85
C VAL A 444 13.69 -10.22 7.08
N ASN A 445 15.00 -10.36 6.88
CA ASN A 445 15.55 -11.57 6.25
C ASN A 445 15.90 -12.68 7.27
N ASN A 446 16.32 -13.85 6.78
CA ASN A 446 16.69 -14.98 7.64
C ASN A 446 17.99 -14.77 8.43
N SER A 447 18.76 -13.72 8.14
CA SER A 447 19.92 -13.32 8.95
C SER A 447 19.55 -12.37 10.10
N GLY A 448 18.27 -12.01 10.25
CA GLY A 448 17.82 -11.10 11.31
C GLY A 448 18.10 -9.63 11.01
N VAL A 449 18.32 -9.27 9.74
CA VAL A 449 18.46 -7.87 9.32
C VAL A 449 17.09 -7.33 8.96
N ILE A 450 16.72 -6.24 9.62
CA ILE A 450 15.46 -5.52 9.47
C ILE A 450 15.67 -4.30 8.58
N VAL A 451 14.71 -3.98 7.71
CA VAL A 451 14.68 -2.74 6.94
C VAL A 451 13.38 -1.97 7.12
N GLY A 452 13.39 -0.67 6.81
CA GLY A 452 12.19 0.16 6.91
C GLY A 452 12.44 1.64 6.65
N SER A 453 11.59 2.49 7.25
CA SER A 453 11.66 3.96 7.15
C SER A 453 11.46 4.63 8.51
N ALA A 454 12.26 5.65 8.81
CA ALA A 454 12.19 6.38 10.09
C ALA A 454 12.33 7.89 9.91
N GLU A 455 11.76 8.69 10.81
CA GLU A 455 11.92 10.15 10.79
C GLU A 455 13.38 10.52 11.14
N VAL A 456 13.97 11.42 10.35
CA VAL A 456 15.36 11.90 10.52
C VAL A 456 15.45 13.36 10.95
N GLU A 457 14.32 14.05 11.07
CA GLU A 457 14.27 15.46 11.48
C GLU A 457 13.35 15.67 12.68
N ALA A 458 13.87 16.26 13.75
CA ALA A 458 13.12 16.56 14.97
C ALA A 458 12.26 17.85 14.88
N THR A 459 12.08 18.44 13.69
CA THR A 459 11.40 19.74 13.53
C THR A 459 9.92 19.68 13.97
N ILE A 460 9.36 20.85 14.31
CA ILE A 460 7.96 21.05 14.76
C ILE A 460 6.98 21.03 13.56
N SER A 461 7.45 20.74 12.35
CA SER A 461 6.57 20.62 11.19
C SER A 461 5.77 19.31 11.24
N GLY A 462 4.53 19.33 10.73
CA GLY A 462 3.67 18.14 10.70
C GLY A 462 4.14 17.04 9.73
N ASN A 463 5.06 17.38 8.81
CA ASN A 463 5.62 16.46 7.81
C ASN A 463 7.13 16.38 8.02
N ARG A 464 7.56 15.44 8.87
CA ARG A 464 8.99 15.19 9.11
C ARG A 464 9.57 14.39 7.96
N ARG A 465 10.79 14.75 7.53
CA ARG A 465 11.54 13.99 6.55
C ARG A 465 11.83 12.59 7.10
N ARG A 466 11.72 11.58 6.22
CA ARG A 466 12.07 10.19 6.53
C ARG A 466 13.24 9.72 5.67
N ALA A 467 13.97 8.74 6.18
CA ALA A 467 15.01 8.03 5.45
C ALA A 467 14.79 6.52 5.58
N GLY A 468 15.24 5.77 4.57
CA GLY A 468 15.32 4.32 4.65
C GLY A 468 16.39 3.91 5.66
N PHE A 469 16.13 2.85 6.41
CA PHE A 469 17.09 2.31 7.38
C PHE A 469 17.28 0.80 7.22
N MET A 470 18.39 0.30 7.77
CA MET A 470 18.60 -1.10 8.10
C MET A 470 19.05 -1.27 9.56
N MET A 471 18.81 -2.43 10.16
CA MET A 471 19.22 -2.77 11.53
C MET A 471 19.51 -4.27 11.64
N ASP A 472 20.66 -4.66 12.18
CA ASP A 472 21.00 -6.04 12.47
C ASP A 472 20.62 -6.39 13.92
N THR A 473 19.66 -7.30 14.09
CA THR A 473 19.17 -7.73 15.41
C THR A 473 20.11 -8.69 16.13
N THR A 474 21.09 -9.24 15.43
CA THR A 474 22.08 -10.18 15.98
C THR A 474 23.30 -9.48 16.56
N ALA A 475 23.45 -8.17 16.28
CA ALA A 475 24.55 -7.37 16.78
C ALA A 475 24.45 -7.12 18.29
N ASP A 476 25.58 -7.15 19.00
CA ASP A 476 25.66 -6.85 20.44
C ASP A 476 25.08 -5.47 20.78
N ASN A 477 25.18 -4.52 19.85
CA ASN A 477 24.60 -3.19 19.94
C ASN A 477 23.73 -2.92 18.71
N MET A 478 22.45 -3.25 18.80
CA MET A 478 21.48 -2.98 17.74
C MET A 478 21.40 -1.47 17.47
N GLU A 479 21.71 -1.06 16.25
CA GLU A 479 21.68 0.34 15.83
C GLU A 479 20.97 0.49 14.49
N MET A 480 20.19 1.55 14.36
CA MET A 480 19.52 1.91 13.12
C MET A 480 20.50 2.65 12.20
N ILE A 481 20.83 2.05 11.06
CA ILE A 481 21.74 2.61 10.06
C ILE A 481 20.90 3.30 8.97
N ASN A 482 21.17 4.57 8.70
CA ASN A 482 20.54 5.32 7.61
C ASN A 482 21.14 4.92 6.26
N LEU A 483 20.32 4.43 5.33
CA LEU A 483 20.79 3.93 4.03
C LEU A 483 21.43 5.01 3.15
N ASN A 484 21.11 6.29 3.34
CA ASN A 484 21.77 7.38 2.62
C ASN A 484 23.24 7.54 3.03
N ASP A 485 23.62 7.05 4.20
CA ASP A 485 25.00 7.03 4.68
C ASP A 485 25.73 5.75 4.23
N THR A 486 25.07 4.85 3.50
CA THR A 486 25.63 3.56 3.07
C THR A 486 25.99 3.50 1.58
N ILE A 487 25.64 4.54 0.82
CA ILE A 487 25.91 4.70 -0.61
C ILE A 487 26.82 5.92 -0.85
N ARG A 488 27.41 6.04 -2.04
CA ARG A 488 28.24 7.19 -2.42
C ARG A 488 27.52 8.53 -2.22
N CYS A 489 28.23 9.54 -1.73
CA CYS A 489 27.66 10.86 -1.45
C CYS A 489 27.35 11.70 -2.70
N ASP A 490 27.95 11.40 -3.85
CA ASP A 490 27.80 12.15 -5.11
C ASP A 490 26.63 11.64 -5.97
N THR A 491 25.52 11.29 -5.32
CA THR A 491 24.31 10.79 -5.96
C THR A 491 23.16 11.80 -5.92
N ASP A 492 22.35 11.83 -6.97
CA ASP A 492 21.12 12.63 -7.03
C ASP A 492 19.93 11.96 -6.30
N TYR A 493 20.09 10.71 -5.84
CA TYR A 493 19.06 9.97 -5.15
C TYR A 493 19.04 10.28 -3.66
N PHE A 494 17.83 10.34 -3.10
CA PHE A 494 17.62 10.31 -1.66
C PHE A 494 16.71 9.14 -1.27
N ILE A 495 17.26 8.16 -0.56
CA ILE A 495 16.55 6.97 -0.10
C ILE A 495 15.61 7.35 1.04
N VAL A 496 14.31 7.23 0.81
CA VAL A 496 13.27 7.60 1.77
C VAL A 496 12.71 6.41 2.56
N SER A 497 12.87 5.20 2.02
CA SER A 497 12.35 3.97 2.58
C SER A 497 13.07 2.76 1.96
N ALA A 498 13.15 1.68 2.71
CA ALA A 498 13.49 0.36 2.20
C ALA A 498 12.27 -0.54 2.36
N GLU A 499 11.88 -1.24 1.29
CA GLU A 499 10.64 -1.99 1.22
C GLU A 499 10.86 -3.47 1.50
N ASP A 500 12.01 -4.00 1.09
CA ASP A 500 12.30 -5.43 1.23
C ASP A 500 13.82 -5.72 1.29
N ILE A 501 14.16 -6.89 1.84
CA ILE A 501 15.53 -7.40 1.95
C ILE A 501 15.54 -8.91 1.77
N ASN A 502 16.37 -9.42 0.86
CA ASN A 502 16.52 -10.86 0.66
C ASN A 502 17.64 -11.47 1.54
N ASP A 503 17.80 -12.79 1.48
CA ASP A 503 18.81 -13.53 2.25
C ASP A 503 20.25 -13.34 1.75
N ASN A 504 20.42 -12.80 0.54
CA ASN A 504 21.72 -12.33 0.06
C ASN A 504 22.11 -10.95 0.66
N GLY A 505 21.23 -10.33 1.46
CA GLY A 505 21.44 -9.00 2.02
C GLY A 505 21.25 -7.87 1.01
N GLN A 506 20.63 -8.14 -0.14
CA GLN A 506 20.27 -7.09 -1.11
C GLN A 506 19.03 -6.37 -0.60
N VAL A 507 19.07 -5.04 -0.56
CA VAL A 507 17.96 -4.22 -0.10
C VAL A 507 17.28 -3.56 -1.29
N LEU A 508 15.96 -3.65 -1.36
CA LEU A 508 15.16 -2.97 -2.35
C LEU A 508 14.55 -1.71 -1.73
N ALA A 509 14.86 -0.55 -2.32
CA ALA A 509 14.61 0.74 -1.70
C ALA A 509 13.94 1.76 -2.64
N THR A 510 13.11 2.60 -2.05
CA THR A 510 12.48 3.75 -2.69
C THR A 510 13.36 4.98 -2.53
N ALA A 511 13.69 5.61 -3.67
CA ALA A 511 14.44 6.86 -3.71
C ALA A 511 13.70 7.97 -4.45
N LEU A 512 13.96 9.21 -4.03
CA LEU A 512 13.50 10.41 -4.71
C LEU A 512 14.62 10.99 -5.57
N VAL A 513 14.29 11.46 -6.77
CA VAL A 513 15.21 12.17 -7.67
C VAL A 513 14.51 13.38 -8.29
N ASN A 514 15.23 14.49 -8.45
CA ASN A 514 14.72 15.66 -9.14
C ASN A 514 14.99 15.57 -10.64
N VAL A 515 13.94 15.69 -11.44
CA VAL A 515 13.97 15.61 -12.90
C VAL A 515 13.62 16.97 -13.48
N ASN A 516 14.50 17.48 -14.35
CA ASN A 516 14.24 18.68 -15.13
C ASN A 516 13.43 18.30 -16.38
N TYR A 517 12.36 19.05 -16.67
CA TYR A 517 11.58 18.90 -17.89
C TYR A 517 11.21 20.26 -18.48
N THR A 518 10.88 20.28 -19.77
CA THR A 518 10.41 21.50 -20.45
C THR A 518 8.89 21.42 -20.58
N ASP A 519 8.18 22.42 -20.08
CA ASP A 519 6.73 22.48 -20.24
C ASP A 519 6.31 22.93 -21.65
N GLU A 520 5.01 22.86 -21.92
CA GLU A 520 4.37 23.28 -23.17
C GLU A 520 4.65 24.74 -23.58
N ASN A 521 5.01 25.60 -22.63
CA ASN A 521 5.34 27.00 -22.86
C ASN A 521 6.85 27.20 -23.11
N GLY A 522 7.63 26.12 -23.12
CA GLY A 522 9.09 26.16 -23.29
C GLY A 522 9.87 26.50 -22.01
N ASN A 523 9.22 26.52 -20.84
CA ASN A 523 9.89 26.84 -19.58
C ASN A 523 10.48 25.58 -18.94
N GLN A 524 11.64 25.73 -18.30
CA GLN A 524 12.23 24.67 -17.49
C GLN A 524 11.48 24.53 -16.17
N GLN A 525 11.08 23.31 -15.86
CA GLN A 525 10.39 22.93 -14.63
C GLN A 525 11.16 21.80 -13.94
N ILE A 526 10.98 21.69 -12.62
CA ILE A 526 11.54 20.60 -11.82
C ILE A 526 10.40 19.81 -11.22
N ARG A 527 10.46 18.48 -11.36
CA ARG A 527 9.56 17.53 -10.71
C ARG A 527 10.36 16.53 -9.91
N THR A 528 9.80 16.04 -8.81
CA THR A 528 10.38 14.92 -8.06
C THR A 528 9.74 13.62 -8.51
N ASP A 529 10.54 12.71 -9.03
CA ASP A 529 10.13 11.37 -9.43
C ASP A 529 10.55 10.35 -8.37
N THR A 530 9.78 9.28 -8.25
CA THR A 530 10.09 8.15 -7.36
C THR A 530 10.70 7.01 -8.16
N LYS A 531 11.87 6.54 -7.74
CA LYS A 531 12.65 5.48 -8.35
C LYS A 531 12.86 4.30 -7.40
N THR A 532 13.03 3.12 -8.00
CA THR A 532 13.40 1.89 -7.30
C THR A 532 14.89 1.66 -7.42
N LEU A 533 15.59 1.53 -6.29
CA LEU A 533 17.00 1.18 -6.23
C LEU A 533 17.16 -0.22 -5.63
N LYS A 534 17.95 -1.07 -6.28
CA LYS A 534 18.46 -2.29 -5.68
C LYS A 534 19.85 -2.01 -5.12
N LEU A 535 20.02 -2.18 -3.82
CA LEU A 535 21.29 -2.03 -3.10
C LEU A 535 21.95 -3.40 -2.95
N ASP A 536 23.12 -3.56 -3.53
CA ASP A 536 23.94 -4.78 -3.46
C ASP A 536 25.08 -4.57 -2.43
N PRO A 537 25.19 -5.44 -1.40
CA PRO A 537 26.20 -5.27 -0.36
C PRO A 537 27.61 -5.51 -0.92
N THR A 538 28.56 -4.67 -0.52
CA THR A 538 29.97 -4.77 -0.97
C THR A 538 30.93 -5.12 0.16
N GLY A 539 30.48 -5.01 1.42
CA GLY A 539 31.32 -5.10 2.61
C GLY A 539 32.19 -3.86 2.86
N GLY A 540 31.82 -2.71 2.27
CA GLY A 540 32.45 -1.41 2.50
C GLY A 540 32.13 -0.79 3.86
N GLU A 541 32.57 0.46 4.08
CA GLU A 541 32.30 1.21 5.32
C GLU A 541 31.14 2.20 5.13
N ILE A 542 30.60 2.69 6.25
CA ILE A 542 29.56 3.73 6.26
C ILE A 542 30.21 5.08 5.91
N ASN A 543 29.58 5.80 5.00
CA ASN A 543 29.95 7.15 4.62
C ASN A 543 29.40 8.17 5.62
N ASN A 544 30.13 9.27 5.80
CA ASN A 544 29.64 10.41 6.58
C ASN A 544 29.25 11.56 5.64
N CYS A 545 28.26 11.30 4.77
CA CYS A 545 27.79 12.27 3.77
C CYS A 545 27.17 13.54 4.39
N GLN A 546 26.93 13.54 5.71
CA GLN A 546 26.35 14.67 6.43
C GLN A 546 27.36 15.63 7.08
N GLN A 547 28.68 15.44 6.93
CA GLN A 547 29.66 16.47 7.32
C GLN A 547 30.00 17.40 6.15
N GLU A 548 29.57 18.66 6.29
CA GLU A 548 29.88 19.85 5.49
C GLU A 548 29.11 20.08 4.17
N GLN A 549 27.83 20.43 4.26
CA GLN A 549 27.32 21.59 3.52
C GLN A 549 26.44 22.43 4.44
N GLY A 550 26.87 23.67 4.69
CA GLY A 550 26.10 24.63 5.46
C GLY A 550 24.68 24.73 4.92
N LEU A 551 23.72 24.78 5.85
CA LEU A 551 22.33 25.22 5.67
C LEU A 551 22.10 25.75 4.25
N VAL A 552 21.54 24.92 3.37
CA VAL A 552 21.07 25.39 2.06
C VAL A 552 20.12 26.55 2.34
N GLU A 553 20.60 27.76 2.07
CA GLU A 553 19.82 28.97 2.15
C GLU A 553 18.65 28.79 1.17
N ARG A 554 17.43 28.71 1.72
CA ARG A 554 16.21 28.56 0.93
C ARG A 554 16.07 29.78 0.03
N SER A 555 16.55 29.68 -1.21
CA SER A 555 16.15 30.59 -2.26
C SER A 555 14.68 30.30 -2.54
N GLY A 556 13.81 31.22 -2.11
CA GLY A 556 12.38 31.12 -2.33
C GLY A 556 12.07 31.05 -3.82
N ALA A 557 11.83 29.85 -4.32
CA ALA A 557 11.03 29.65 -5.52
C ALA A 557 9.57 29.73 -5.11
N SER A 558 8.83 30.58 -5.80
CA SER A 558 7.40 30.87 -5.62
C SER A 558 6.58 29.65 -5.21
N THR A 559 5.77 29.82 -4.17
CA THR A 559 4.71 28.89 -3.75
C THR A 559 3.67 28.76 -4.87
N GLY A 560 3.95 27.91 -5.85
CA GLY A 560 2.94 27.33 -6.73
C GLY A 560 2.37 26.09 -6.07
N LEU A 561 1.06 25.86 -6.23
CA LEU A 561 0.30 24.68 -5.78
C LEU A 561 0.96 23.33 -6.14
N PHE A 562 1.92 23.32 -7.08
CA PHE A 562 2.68 22.15 -7.52
C PHE A 562 3.76 21.66 -6.55
N SER A 563 4.29 22.52 -5.66
CA SER A 563 5.23 22.11 -4.60
C SER A 563 4.58 21.26 -3.49
N ALA A 564 3.24 21.25 -3.42
CA ALA A 564 2.48 20.41 -2.50
C ALA A 564 2.45 18.93 -2.95
N PHE A 565 2.65 18.63 -4.24
CA PHE A 565 2.62 17.25 -4.75
C PHE A 565 3.88 16.45 -4.41
N GLY A 566 5.05 17.09 -4.33
CA GLY A 566 6.26 16.45 -3.80
C GLY A 566 6.14 16.05 -2.33
N MET A 567 5.34 16.79 -1.54
CA MET A 567 5.02 16.44 -0.15
C MET A 567 3.92 15.38 -0.02
N LEU A 568 3.04 15.22 -1.02
CA LEU A 568 2.06 14.13 -1.08
C LEU A 568 2.70 12.76 -1.40
N LEU A 569 3.86 12.73 -2.06
CA LEU A 569 4.61 11.48 -2.29
C LEU A 569 5.13 10.90 -0.96
N ILE A 570 5.57 11.71 -0.01
CA ILE A 570 6.05 11.23 1.30
C ILE A 570 4.91 10.57 2.12
N GLY A 571 3.67 11.06 1.97
CA GLY A 571 2.49 10.40 2.53
C GLY A 571 2.05 9.17 1.74
N GLY A 572 2.06 9.25 0.41
CA GLY A 572 1.60 8.21 -0.51
C GLY A 572 2.48 6.96 -0.60
N LEU A 573 3.80 7.07 -0.42
CA LEU A 573 4.75 5.95 -0.57
C LEU A 573 4.60 4.89 0.53
N ILE A 574 4.29 5.31 1.75
CA ILE A 574 3.93 4.37 2.83
C ILE A 574 2.50 3.84 2.60
N THR A 575 1.67 4.50 1.77
CA THR A 575 0.24 4.19 1.57
C THR A 575 -0.05 2.95 0.70
N ILE A 576 0.87 2.52 -0.18
CA ILE A 576 0.64 1.34 -1.04
C ILE A 576 0.72 0.03 -0.24
N ARG A 577 1.61 -0.06 0.75
CA ARG A 577 1.57 -1.10 1.80
C ARG A 577 0.54 -0.72 2.90
N ARG A 578 0.46 0.54 3.37
CA ARG A 578 -0.50 0.97 4.44
C ARG A 578 -1.99 0.86 4.12
N LYS A 579 -2.41 0.61 2.88
CA LYS A 579 -3.80 0.21 2.59
C LYS A 579 -4.20 -1.04 3.41
N PHE A 580 -3.21 -1.81 3.83
CA PHE A 580 -3.38 -2.89 4.79
C PHE A 580 -2.80 -2.53 6.16
N PHE A 581 -1.60 -1.93 6.23
CA PHE A 581 -0.91 -1.68 7.49
C PHE A 581 -1.25 -0.37 8.24
N ASN A 582 -2.31 0.39 7.92
CA ASN A 582 -2.73 1.54 8.74
C ASN A 582 -4.19 1.48 9.14
#